data_AF-A0AAF1KUC4-F1
#
_entry.id   AF-A0AAF1KUC4-F1
#
_cell.length_a   1.000
_cell.length_b   1.000
_cell.length_c   1.000
_cell.angle_alpha   90.00
_cell.angle_beta   90.00
_cell.angle_gamma   90.00
#
_symmetry.space_group_name_H-M   'P 1'
#
loop_
_entity.id
_entity.type
_entity.pdbx_description
1 polymer ?
#
loop_
_entity_poly.entity_id
_entity_poly.type
_entity_poly.pdbx_seq_one_letter_code
_entity_poly.pdbx_strand_id
1 'polypeptide(L)'
;MLSEDPHHAATSWLAAFDAALAAGDAATAAALFLPDGHWRDLLAFGADFTTVSGVDAIARRLGETLPRIAPRDLRLDPARTAPRRVMRAGESVVEAIFAFDTATGPANGVLRLIRTAEGPRAWTLMTALDGLHGKPEGTPDSVHGTRQFSGDNWADRREKARAYADRDPAVIVIGAGQAGLAIAARLGAMGVDTLVIDRHARVGDNWRKRYHALTLHNEVHVNHFPYMLFPPTWPVYIPKDKLANWFEAYAESMELNVWTGTELAGGTYDDGAACWQVTLRRDDGSERVMRPRHLVFATGVSSIPIIPKLPGLDSFAGTTMHSGAFLSGAEWGGKRALVLGTGTSGHDVAQDLQANGAEVSIIQRNPTYVVSLKEAQAVYALYGEGVPIEDCDLLATASPYPVLRRAYQLSTARSAEIDKAMIEGLTARGFQFTLGEDETGFQMMYLRRGGGYYFNVGCSELIAKGKVGLLQYADIESFVPDGARMRDGRIVPAELIVLATGYKSQQEVVRLALGDAIADKVGPVWGFDPGGELRNMWRPTPQPGLWFTAGSLAQSRIYSKYLALQIKARELPHE
;
A
#
# COMPACT_ATOMS: atom_id res chain seq x y z
N MET A 1 -28.97 -12.83 31.12
CA MET A 1 -29.39 -12.66 29.72
C MET A 1 -28.41 -13.44 28.87
N LEU A 2 -28.80 -14.60 28.35
CA LEU A 2 -27.92 -15.42 27.52
C LEU A 2 -27.52 -14.61 26.27
N SER A 3 -26.23 -14.46 26.04
CA SER A 3 -25.70 -13.79 24.84
C SER A 3 -26.17 -14.57 23.62
N GLU A 4 -26.84 -13.88 22.69
CA GLU A 4 -27.22 -14.47 21.40
C GLU A 4 -26.01 -15.12 20.73
N ASP A 5 -26.17 -16.36 20.29
CA ASP A 5 -25.12 -17.14 19.64
C ASP A 5 -24.64 -16.44 18.34
N PRO A 6 -23.33 -16.14 18.20
CA PRO A 6 -22.80 -15.49 17.00
C PRO A 6 -23.15 -16.20 15.70
N HIS A 7 -23.18 -17.53 15.71
CA HIS A 7 -23.49 -18.32 14.51
C HIS A 7 -24.95 -18.15 14.10
N HIS A 8 -25.89 -18.29 15.05
CA HIS A 8 -27.30 -18.04 14.82
C HIS A 8 -27.58 -16.61 14.33
N ALA A 9 -27.00 -15.58 14.98
CA ALA A 9 -27.20 -14.18 14.60
C ALA A 9 -26.77 -13.91 13.15
N ALA A 10 -25.58 -14.38 12.76
CA ALA A 10 -25.07 -14.20 11.40
C ALA A 10 -25.88 -14.97 10.36
N THR A 11 -26.24 -16.23 10.65
CA THR A 11 -27.03 -17.07 9.73
C THR A 11 -28.41 -16.47 9.47
N SER A 12 -29.12 -16.06 10.53
CA SER A 12 -30.46 -15.48 10.44
C SER A 12 -30.45 -14.15 9.67
N TRP A 13 -29.45 -13.30 9.91
CA TRP A 13 -29.31 -12.04 9.17
C TRP A 13 -29.01 -12.28 7.69
N LEU A 14 -28.07 -13.18 7.37
CA LEU A 14 -27.72 -13.50 5.98
C LEU A 14 -28.91 -14.09 5.22
N ALA A 15 -29.70 -14.97 5.83
CA ALA A 15 -30.89 -15.53 5.20
C ALA A 15 -31.96 -14.46 4.90
N ALA A 16 -32.17 -13.50 5.81
CA ALA A 16 -33.09 -12.40 5.59
C ALA A 16 -32.59 -11.46 4.47
N PHE A 17 -31.28 -11.19 4.45
CA PHE A 17 -30.66 -10.36 3.41
C PHE A 17 -30.76 -11.06 2.05
N ASP A 18 -30.35 -12.33 1.93
CA ASP A 18 -30.47 -13.15 0.71
C ASP A 18 -31.90 -13.15 0.15
N ALA A 19 -32.90 -13.37 1.00
CA ALA A 19 -34.31 -13.34 0.61
C ALA A 19 -34.75 -11.97 0.05
N ALA A 20 -34.32 -10.87 0.68
CA ALA A 20 -34.61 -9.53 0.19
C ALA A 20 -33.91 -9.23 -1.15
N LEU A 21 -32.66 -9.67 -1.30
CA LEU A 21 -31.91 -9.53 -2.57
C LEU A 21 -32.57 -10.34 -3.69
N ALA A 22 -32.99 -11.59 -3.42
CA ALA A 22 -33.67 -12.46 -4.37
C ALA A 22 -35.04 -11.91 -4.80
N ALA A 23 -35.74 -11.20 -3.90
CA ALA A 23 -36.99 -10.50 -4.21
C ALA A 23 -36.79 -9.17 -4.97
N GLY A 24 -35.55 -8.70 -5.13
CA GLY A 24 -35.27 -7.36 -5.66
C GLY A 24 -35.72 -6.22 -4.74
N ASP A 25 -35.98 -6.51 -3.46
CA ASP A 25 -36.47 -5.53 -2.47
C ASP A 25 -35.31 -4.83 -1.78
N ALA A 26 -34.78 -3.81 -2.45
CA ALA A 26 -33.67 -3.00 -1.94
C ALA A 26 -34.00 -2.27 -0.63
N ALA A 27 -35.27 -1.92 -0.39
CA ALA A 27 -35.69 -1.20 0.81
C ALA A 27 -35.64 -2.13 2.04
N THR A 28 -36.17 -3.35 1.91
CA THR A 28 -36.12 -4.36 2.97
C THR A 28 -34.69 -4.81 3.23
N ALA A 29 -33.88 -5.02 2.18
CA ALA A 29 -32.46 -5.34 2.32
C ALA A 29 -31.69 -4.25 3.08
N ALA A 30 -31.95 -2.97 2.79
CA ALA A 30 -31.31 -1.85 3.48
C ALA A 30 -31.79 -1.68 4.93
N ALA A 31 -33.05 -2.01 5.24
CA ALA A 31 -33.59 -1.94 6.60
C ALA A 31 -32.93 -2.93 7.59
N LEU A 32 -32.18 -3.92 7.08
CA LEU A 32 -31.37 -4.84 7.88
C LEU A 32 -30.07 -4.21 8.42
N PHE A 33 -29.71 -3.01 7.97
CA PHE A 33 -28.58 -2.24 8.47
C PHE A 33 -28.99 -1.35 9.66
N LEU A 34 -28.00 -0.89 10.41
CA LEU A 34 -28.19 0.25 11.30
C LEU A 34 -28.51 1.51 10.47
N PRO A 35 -29.20 2.52 11.05
CA PRO A 35 -29.46 3.79 10.37
C PRO A 35 -28.22 4.46 9.80
N ASP A 36 -27.09 4.35 10.51
CA ASP A 36 -25.75 4.82 10.14
C ASP A 36 -24.81 3.70 9.67
N GLY A 37 -25.38 2.54 9.32
CA GLY A 37 -24.63 1.38 8.84
C GLY A 37 -23.91 1.65 7.52
N HIS A 38 -22.86 0.86 7.28
CA HIS A 38 -21.98 1.02 6.13
C HIS A 38 -21.96 -0.22 5.25
N TRP A 39 -21.91 -0.02 3.94
CA TRP A 39 -21.64 -1.06 2.97
C TRP A 39 -20.45 -0.67 2.10
N ARG A 40 -19.36 -1.44 2.20
CA ARG A 40 -18.17 -1.33 1.35
C ARG A 40 -18.16 -2.47 0.34
N ASP A 41 -18.01 -2.15 -0.93
CA ASP A 41 -17.97 -3.14 -2.00
C ASP A 41 -16.64 -3.08 -2.75
N LEU A 42 -16.02 -4.24 -2.91
CA LEU A 42 -14.79 -4.49 -3.64
C LEU A 42 -15.12 -5.36 -4.86
N LEU A 43 -15.78 -4.75 -5.85
CA LEU A 43 -16.08 -5.33 -7.17
C LEU A 43 -17.19 -6.39 -7.22
N ALA A 44 -17.85 -6.74 -6.12
CA ALA A 44 -18.92 -7.73 -6.17
C ALA A 44 -20.23 -7.14 -6.73
N PHE A 45 -20.50 -5.86 -6.48
CA PHE A 45 -21.70 -5.15 -6.94
C PHE A 45 -21.39 -4.01 -7.94
N GLY A 46 -20.14 -3.90 -8.40
CA GLY A 46 -19.71 -2.84 -9.31
C GLY A 46 -18.38 -3.11 -9.98
N ALA A 47 -17.93 -2.15 -10.80
CA ALA A 47 -16.65 -2.21 -11.51
C ALA A 47 -15.52 -1.42 -10.83
N ASP A 48 -15.75 -0.98 -9.60
CA ASP A 48 -14.85 -0.14 -8.80
C ASP A 48 -15.09 -0.37 -7.29
N PHE A 49 -14.16 0.09 -6.45
CA PHE A 49 -14.35 0.11 -5.00
C PHE A 49 -15.28 1.24 -4.62
N THR A 50 -16.24 0.96 -3.74
CA THR A 50 -17.18 2.00 -3.31
C THR A 50 -17.72 1.68 -1.92
N THR A 51 -17.70 2.70 -1.06
CA THR A 51 -18.37 2.68 0.23
C THR A 51 -19.61 3.56 0.19
N VAL A 52 -20.75 3.05 0.67
CA VAL A 52 -21.97 3.81 0.91
C VAL A 52 -22.37 3.70 2.38
N SER A 53 -22.98 4.76 2.92
CA SER A 53 -23.34 4.85 4.33
C SER A 53 -24.76 5.35 4.48
N GLY A 54 -25.50 4.76 5.41
CA GLY A 54 -26.89 5.06 5.68
C GLY A 54 -27.86 4.26 4.81
N VAL A 55 -29.00 3.92 5.41
CA VAL A 55 -30.04 3.04 4.84
C VAL A 55 -30.50 3.52 3.46
N ASP A 56 -30.76 4.81 3.28
CA ASP A 56 -31.23 5.36 2.00
C ASP A 56 -30.20 5.21 0.87
N ALA A 57 -28.92 5.46 1.17
CA ALA A 57 -27.85 5.32 0.19
C ALA A 57 -27.60 3.84 -0.18
N ILE A 58 -27.73 2.94 0.80
CA ILE A 58 -27.64 1.49 0.60
C ILE A 58 -28.81 1.01 -0.27
N ALA A 59 -30.05 1.40 0.05
CA ALA A 59 -31.24 1.02 -0.71
C ALA A 59 -31.14 1.48 -2.17
N ARG A 60 -30.75 2.74 -2.39
CA ARG A 60 -30.54 3.26 -3.75
C ARG A 60 -29.51 2.44 -4.53
N ARG A 61 -28.34 2.17 -3.92
CA ARG A 61 -27.29 1.40 -4.58
C ARG A 61 -27.70 -0.04 -4.88
N LEU A 62 -28.39 -0.70 -3.96
CA LEU A 62 -28.95 -2.03 -4.20
C LEU A 62 -29.95 -1.99 -5.37
N GLY A 63 -30.87 -1.03 -5.38
CA GLY A 63 -31.83 -0.86 -6.49
C GLY A 63 -31.16 -0.65 -7.85
N GLU A 64 -30.05 0.08 -7.90
CA GLU A 64 -29.27 0.31 -9.13
C GLU A 64 -28.50 -0.94 -9.61
N THR A 65 -28.11 -1.83 -8.70
CA THR A 65 -27.16 -2.91 -8.99
C THR A 65 -27.79 -4.30 -9.08
N LEU A 66 -28.84 -4.58 -8.30
CA LEU A 66 -29.44 -5.91 -8.21
C LEU A 66 -29.87 -6.52 -9.55
N PRO A 67 -30.51 -5.78 -10.48
CA PRO A 67 -30.95 -6.35 -11.76
C PRO A 67 -29.82 -6.95 -12.59
N ARG A 68 -28.59 -6.43 -12.47
CA ARG A 68 -27.41 -6.90 -13.21
C ARG A 68 -26.57 -7.89 -12.41
N ILE A 69 -26.41 -7.66 -11.11
CA ILE A 69 -25.49 -8.44 -10.28
C ILE A 69 -26.09 -9.80 -9.90
N ALA A 70 -27.41 -9.87 -9.73
CA ALA A 70 -28.15 -11.09 -9.38
C ALA A 70 -27.44 -11.94 -8.30
N PRO A 71 -27.14 -11.35 -7.12
CA PRO A 71 -26.47 -12.06 -6.03
C PRO A 71 -27.38 -13.17 -5.50
N ARG A 72 -26.78 -14.30 -5.15
CA ARG A 72 -27.52 -15.49 -4.69
C ARG A 72 -26.69 -16.32 -3.73
N ASP A 73 -27.39 -17.11 -2.92
CA ASP A 73 -26.80 -18.16 -2.08
C ASP A 73 -25.85 -17.58 -1.02
N LEU A 74 -26.24 -16.44 -0.41
CA LEU A 74 -25.48 -15.82 0.67
C LEU A 74 -25.52 -16.72 1.92
N ARG A 75 -24.35 -17.23 2.32
CA ARG A 75 -24.22 -18.15 3.45
C ARG A 75 -22.87 -18.04 4.14
N LEU A 76 -22.81 -18.46 5.40
CA LEU A 76 -21.54 -18.62 6.10
C LEU A 76 -20.64 -19.61 5.34
N ASP A 77 -19.36 -19.26 5.21
CA ASP A 77 -18.38 -20.14 4.56
C ASP A 77 -17.76 -21.07 5.61
N PRO A 78 -18.05 -22.39 5.58
CA PRO A 78 -17.53 -23.33 6.56
C PRO A 78 -16.02 -23.55 6.48
N ALA A 79 -15.37 -23.13 5.38
CA ALA A 79 -13.91 -23.18 5.23
C ALA A 79 -13.20 -21.97 5.86
N ARG A 80 -13.96 -20.99 6.35
CA ARG A 80 -13.45 -19.72 6.90
C ARG A 80 -13.59 -19.68 8.42
N THR A 81 -12.96 -18.66 9.01
CA THR A 81 -13.08 -18.37 10.44
C THR A 81 -14.56 -18.25 10.83
N ALA A 82 -14.97 -19.09 11.79
CA ALA A 82 -16.36 -19.16 12.26
C ALA A 82 -16.82 -17.82 12.89
N PRO A 83 -18.14 -17.53 12.86
CA PRO A 83 -18.69 -16.34 13.49
C PRO A 83 -18.26 -16.19 14.95
N ARG A 84 -17.81 -14.99 15.31
CA ARG A 84 -17.23 -14.73 16.64
C ARG A 84 -17.58 -13.34 17.14
N ARG A 85 -17.57 -13.19 18.47
CA ARG A 85 -17.75 -11.88 19.11
C ARG A 85 -16.40 -11.21 19.31
N VAL A 86 -16.25 -10.02 18.75
CA VAL A 86 -14.97 -9.27 18.76
C VAL A 86 -15.21 -7.80 19.01
N MET A 87 -14.16 -7.10 19.43
CA MET A 87 -14.15 -5.64 19.53
C MET A 87 -13.59 -5.04 18.24
N ARG A 88 -14.32 -4.08 17.64
CA ARG A 88 -13.91 -3.36 16.43
C ARG A 88 -14.23 -1.88 16.60
N ALA A 89 -13.20 -1.02 16.51
CA ALA A 89 -13.32 0.43 16.70
C ALA A 89 -14.12 0.88 17.95
N GLY A 90 -14.04 0.10 19.04
CA GLY A 90 -14.75 0.39 20.29
C GLY A 90 -16.14 -0.25 20.40
N GLU A 91 -16.61 -0.95 19.36
CA GLU A 91 -17.90 -1.63 19.34
C GLU A 91 -17.76 -3.14 19.53
N SER A 92 -18.67 -3.74 20.31
CA SER A 92 -18.77 -5.20 20.45
C SER A 92 -19.69 -5.75 19.37
N VAL A 93 -19.12 -6.54 18.45
CA VAL A 93 -19.83 -7.01 17.25
C VAL A 93 -19.77 -8.53 17.11
N VAL A 94 -20.78 -9.09 16.46
CA VAL A 94 -20.66 -10.42 15.84
C VAL A 94 -20.02 -10.23 14.47
N GLU A 95 -18.81 -10.77 14.27
CA GLU A 95 -18.07 -10.76 13.01
C GLU A 95 -18.18 -12.14 12.34
N ALA A 96 -18.57 -12.16 11.07
CA ALA A 96 -18.73 -13.38 10.29
C ALA A 96 -18.20 -13.20 8.86
N ILE A 97 -17.59 -14.26 8.32
CA ILE A 97 -17.19 -14.35 6.91
C ILE A 97 -18.25 -15.18 6.18
N PHE A 98 -18.68 -14.70 5.02
CA PHE A 98 -19.70 -15.36 4.21
C PHE A 98 -19.27 -15.43 2.74
N ALA A 99 -19.88 -16.33 2.00
CA ALA A 99 -19.69 -16.53 0.57
C ALA A 99 -21.05 -16.40 -0.16
N PHE A 100 -20.99 -16.04 -1.43
CA PHE A 100 -22.14 -15.93 -2.32
C PHE A 100 -21.70 -15.97 -3.78
N ASP A 101 -22.66 -16.03 -4.69
CA ASP A 101 -22.40 -16.01 -6.13
C ASP A 101 -23.06 -14.80 -6.78
N THR A 102 -22.47 -14.29 -7.86
CA THR A 102 -23.01 -13.18 -8.67
C THR A 102 -23.07 -13.57 -10.14
N ALA A 103 -23.65 -12.72 -10.98
CA ALA A 103 -23.56 -12.87 -12.44
C ALA A 103 -22.10 -12.87 -12.94
N THR A 104 -21.20 -12.15 -12.25
CA THR A 104 -19.79 -12.01 -12.64
C THR A 104 -18.93 -13.20 -12.20
N GLY A 105 -19.16 -13.71 -10.99
CA GLY A 105 -18.31 -14.71 -10.38
C GLY A 105 -18.62 -14.98 -8.90
N PRO A 106 -17.91 -15.95 -8.30
CA PRO A 106 -17.97 -16.19 -6.87
C PRO A 106 -17.47 -14.96 -6.11
N ALA A 107 -18.07 -14.71 -4.96
CA ALA A 107 -17.80 -13.57 -4.11
C ALA A 107 -17.81 -13.98 -2.63
N ASN A 108 -17.21 -13.15 -1.80
CA ASN A 108 -17.21 -13.31 -0.35
C ASN A 108 -17.44 -11.97 0.34
N GLY A 109 -17.56 -12.01 1.66
CA GLY A 109 -17.76 -10.79 2.42
C GLY A 109 -17.55 -10.95 3.91
N VAL A 110 -17.55 -9.81 4.58
CA VAL A 110 -17.44 -9.70 6.03
C VAL A 110 -18.66 -8.95 6.55
N LEU A 111 -19.37 -9.58 7.46
CA LEU A 111 -20.53 -9.03 8.13
C LEU A 111 -20.17 -8.70 9.58
N ARG A 112 -20.48 -7.49 10.05
CA ARG A 112 -20.40 -7.11 11.46
C ARG A 112 -21.76 -6.65 11.96
N LEU A 113 -22.33 -7.41 12.89
CA LEU A 113 -23.65 -7.14 13.47
C LEU A 113 -23.54 -6.52 14.86
N ILE A 114 -24.39 -5.52 15.11
CA ILE A 114 -24.67 -4.98 16.44
C ILE A 114 -26.07 -5.40 16.85
N ARG A 115 -26.24 -5.78 18.12
CA ARG A 115 -27.54 -6.16 18.67
C ARG A 115 -28.34 -4.90 19.02
N THR A 116 -29.55 -4.78 18.48
CA THR A 116 -30.50 -3.73 18.84
C THR A 116 -31.72 -4.32 19.57
N ALA A 117 -32.65 -3.47 20.00
CA ALA A 117 -33.92 -3.91 20.57
C ALA A 117 -34.78 -4.71 19.56
N GLU A 118 -34.58 -4.49 18.26
CA GLU A 118 -35.32 -5.11 17.16
C GLU A 118 -34.56 -6.30 16.52
N GLY A 119 -33.50 -6.78 17.19
CA GLY A 119 -32.63 -7.86 16.72
C GLY A 119 -31.29 -7.38 16.16
N PRO A 120 -30.48 -8.29 15.58
CA PRO A 120 -29.20 -7.91 14.99
C PRO A 120 -29.41 -7.01 13.77
N ARG A 121 -28.57 -5.98 13.64
CA ARG A 121 -28.48 -5.10 12.48
C ARG A 121 -27.04 -4.99 12.02
N ALA A 122 -26.83 -4.90 10.70
CA ALA A 122 -25.50 -4.71 10.15
C ALA A 122 -24.98 -3.31 10.44
N TRP A 123 -23.86 -3.26 11.17
CA TRP A 123 -23.08 -2.03 11.31
C TRP A 123 -22.16 -1.84 10.12
N THR A 124 -21.47 -2.90 9.70
CA THR A 124 -20.69 -2.90 8.46
C THR A 124 -20.93 -4.18 7.68
N LEU A 125 -21.19 -4.04 6.39
CA LEU A 125 -21.10 -5.11 5.41
C LEU A 125 -19.93 -4.79 4.47
N MET A 126 -19.06 -5.76 4.23
CA MET A 126 -18.13 -5.71 3.10
C MET A 126 -18.42 -6.86 2.15
N THR A 127 -18.51 -6.57 0.86
CA THR A 127 -18.65 -7.55 -0.23
C THR A 127 -17.45 -7.45 -1.15
N ALA A 128 -16.93 -8.57 -1.65
CA ALA A 128 -15.75 -8.61 -2.49
C ALA A 128 -15.85 -9.71 -3.54
N LEU A 129 -15.50 -9.40 -4.79
CA LEU A 129 -15.41 -10.39 -5.85
C LEU A 129 -14.19 -11.29 -5.59
N ASP A 130 -14.40 -12.60 -5.59
CA ASP A 130 -13.36 -13.58 -5.31
C ASP A 130 -12.77 -14.19 -6.58
N GLY A 131 -13.55 -14.26 -7.67
CA GLY A 131 -13.10 -14.79 -8.96
C GLY A 131 -14.04 -14.39 -10.09
N LEU A 132 -13.70 -14.83 -11.31
CA LEU A 132 -14.55 -14.67 -12.50
C LEU A 132 -15.05 -16.04 -12.96
N HIS A 133 -16.33 -16.14 -13.32
CA HIS A 133 -16.90 -17.41 -13.80
C HIS A 133 -16.16 -17.95 -15.02
N GLY A 134 -15.86 -19.25 -15.00
CA GLY A 134 -15.13 -19.93 -16.09
C GLY A 134 -13.68 -19.49 -16.27
N LYS A 135 -13.11 -18.70 -15.35
CA LYS A 135 -11.73 -18.20 -15.38
C LYS A 135 -11.03 -18.43 -14.03
N PRO A 136 -10.79 -19.70 -13.64
CA PRO A 136 -10.15 -19.99 -12.36
C PRO A 136 -8.74 -19.37 -12.30
N GLU A 137 -8.35 -18.87 -11.12
CA GLU A 137 -6.92 -18.66 -10.84
C GLU A 137 -6.24 -20.04 -10.85
N GLY A 138 -5.19 -20.18 -11.64
CA GLY A 138 -4.44 -21.43 -11.74
C GLY A 138 -2.95 -21.17 -11.85
N THR A 139 -2.16 -22.19 -11.54
CA THR A 139 -0.79 -22.21 -12.06
C THR A 139 -0.84 -22.07 -13.58
N PRO A 140 0.05 -21.29 -14.22
CA PRO A 140 0.19 -21.28 -15.67
C PRO A 140 0.15 -22.72 -16.14
N ASP A 141 -0.67 -23.01 -17.17
CA ASP A 141 -0.90 -24.37 -17.66
C ASP A 141 0.42 -25.13 -17.58
N SER A 142 0.41 -26.21 -16.81
CA SER A 142 1.55 -27.10 -16.66
C SER A 142 1.74 -27.89 -17.97
N VAL A 143 2.01 -27.18 -19.07
CA VAL A 143 2.59 -27.69 -20.32
C VAL A 143 4.05 -28.14 -20.09
N HIS A 144 4.41 -28.43 -18.84
CA HIS A 144 5.55 -29.23 -18.43
C HIS A 144 5.24 -30.74 -18.53
N GLY A 145 3.99 -31.10 -18.86
CA GLY A 145 3.56 -32.47 -19.11
C GLY A 145 3.96 -33.00 -20.49
N THR A 146 5.25 -33.18 -20.75
CA THR A 146 5.83 -34.34 -21.47
C THR A 146 7.32 -34.09 -21.69
N ARG A 147 8.15 -35.09 -21.39
CA ARG A 147 9.60 -35.08 -21.61
C ARG A 147 9.86 -35.10 -23.12
N GLN A 148 9.82 -33.93 -23.77
CA GLN A 148 10.14 -33.78 -25.19
C GLN A 148 11.66 -33.63 -25.35
N PHE A 149 12.26 -34.55 -26.10
CA PHE A 149 13.71 -34.53 -26.40
C PHE A 149 14.05 -33.71 -27.65
N SER A 150 13.04 -33.21 -28.37
CA SER A 150 13.15 -32.37 -29.56
C SER A 150 12.31 -31.10 -29.38
N GLY A 151 12.82 -29.95 -29.82
CA GLY A 151 12.16 -28.65 -29.68
C GLY A 151 12.65 -27.84 -28.47
N ASP A 152 11.94 -26.76 -28.15
CA ASP A 152 12.28 -25.87 -27.05
C ASP A 152 12.10 -26.56 -25.69
N ASN A 153 13.17 -26.58 -24.89
CA ASN A 153 13.06 -27.01 -23.49
C ASN A 153 12.41 -25.92 -22.62
N TRP A 154 12.34 -26.13 -21.31
CA TRP A 154 11.79 -25.12 -20.39
C TRP A 154 12.53 -23.78 -20.46
N ALA A 155 13.86 -23.79 -20.44
CA ALA A 155 14.68 -22.57 -20.48
C ALA A 155 14.52 -21.82 -21.80
N ASP A 156 14.47 -22.53 -22.94
CA ASP A 156 14.25 -21.92 -24.26
C ASP A 156 12.89 -21.23 -24.33
N ARG A 157 11.83 -21.88 -23.82
CA ARG A 157 10.48 -21.30 -23.74
C ARG A 157 10.45 -20.07 -22.82
N ARG A 158 11.12 -20.15 -21.67
CA ARG A 158 11.23 -19.04 -20.71
C ARG A 158 11.94 -17.85 -21.34
N GLU A 159 13.03 -18.08 -22.07
CA GLU A 159 13.79 -17.03 -22.77
C GLU A 159 12.93 -16.36 -23.85
N LYS A 160 12.25 -17.13 -24.70
CA LYS A 160 11.34 -16.60 -25.74
C LYS A 160 10.18 -15.82 -25.14
N ALA A 161 9.57 -16.34 -24.07
CA ALA A 161 8.49 -15.66 -23.36
C ALA A 161 8.94 -14.32 -22.79
N ARG A 162 10.16 -14.25 -22.22
CA ARG A 162 10.77 -13.01 -21.73
C ARG A 162 11.18 -12.06 -22.85
N ALA A 163 11.62 -12.56 -24.00
CA ALA A 163 12.17 -11.72 -25.05
C ALA A 163 11.11 -10.82 -25.73
N TYR A 164 9.84 -11.24 -25.69
CA TYR A 164 8.73 -10.59 -26.41
C TYR A 164 9.13 -10.28 -27.87
N ALA A 165 9.93 -11.11 -28.55
CA ALA A 165 10.49 -10.74 -29.85
C ALA A 165 9.43 -10.63 -30.96
N ASP A 166 8.29 -11.30 -30.78
CA ASP A 166 7.26 -11.56 -31.79
C ASP A 166 5.87 -11.01 -31.41
N ARG A 167 5.72 -10.41 -30.22
CA ARG A 167 4.44 -9.87 -29.72
C ARG A 167 4.65 -8.75 -28.71
N ASP A 168 3.57 -8.02 -28.45
CA ASP A 168 3.49 -7.06 -27.35
C ASP A 168 2.69 -7.67 -26.17
N PRO A 169 3.07 -7.37 -24.91
CA PRO A 169 2.32 -7.82 -23.75
C PRO A 169 0.95 -7.13 -23.67
N ALA A 170 -0.03 -7.77 -23.03
CA ALA A 170 -1.30 -7.09 -22.72
C ALA A 170 -1.11 -6.01 -21.64
N VAL A 171 -0.24 -6.30 -20.66
CA VAL A 171 0.03 -5.43 -19.51
C VAL A 171 1.53 -5.16 -19.39
N ILE A 172 1.91 -3.89 -19.24
CA ILE A 172 3.24 -3.50 -18.76
C ILE A 172 3.14 -3.00 -17.32
N VAL A 173 3.88 -3.63 -16.42
CA VAL A 173 4.01 -3.23 -15.01
C VAL A 173 5.33 -2.47 -14.83
N ILE A 174 5.26 -1.22 -14.37
CA ILE A 174 6.43 -0.36 -14.17
C ILE A 174 6.90 -0.47 -12.71
N GLY A 175 7.98 -1.20 -12.49
CA GLY A 175 8.64 -1.43 -11.20
C GLY A 175 8.57 -2.90 -10.77
N ALA A 176 9.73 -3.52 -10.48
CA ALA A 176 9.89 -4.90 -10.00
C ALA A 176 10.10 -4.98 -8.48
N GLY A 177 9.46 -4.09 -7.73
CA GLY A 177 9.36 -4.18 -6.26
C GLY A 177 8.16 -5.03 -5.82
N GLN A 178 7.82 -5.02 -4.53
CA GLN A 178 6.77 -5.88 -3.99
C GLN A 178 5.41 -5.71 -4.68
N ALA A 179 5.03 -4.48 -5.03
CA ALA A 179 3.73 -4.20 -5.63
C ALA A 179 3.66 -4.73 -7.07
N GLY A 180 4.74 -4.57 -7.84
CA GLY A 180 4.81 -4.98 -9.23
C GLY A 180 4.93 -6.49 -9.41
N LEU A 181 5.73 -7.15 -8.57
CA LEU A 181 5.83 -8.61 -8.58
C LEU A 181 4.53 -9.27 -8.13
N ALA A 182 3.85 -8.72 -7.11
CA ALA A 182 2.56 -9.26 -6.64
C ALA A 182 1.47 -9.16 -7.72
N ILE A 183 1.33 -8.00 -8.40
CA ILE A 183 0.33 -7.87 -9.48
C ILE A 183 0.68 -8.74 -10.69
N ALA A 184 1.96 -8.83 -11.07
CA ALA A 184 2.39 -9.67 -12.18
C ALA A 184 2.11 -11.16 -11.91
N ALA A 185 2.32 -11.63 -10.69
CA ALA A 185 1.99 -13.00 -10.30
C ALA A 185 0.48 -13.27 -10.36
N ARG A 186 -0.37 -12.35 -9.87
CA ARG A 186 -1.83 -12.46 -9.98
C ARG A 186 -2.30 -12.49 -11.44
N LEU A 187 -1.78 -11.59 -12.28
CA LEU A 187 -2.10 -11.53 -13.70
C LEU A 187 -1.66 -12.79 -14.44
N GLY A 188 -0.45 -13.29 -14.17
CA GLY A 188 0.07 -14.53 -14.74
C GLY A 188 -0.78 -15.75 -14.35
N ALA A 189 -1.18 -15.85 -13.09
CA ALA A 189 -2.08 -16.91 -12.60
C ALA A 189 -3.51 -16.85 -13.21
N MET A 190 -3.90 -15.69 -13.75
CA MET A 190 -5.15 -15.50 -14.51
C MET A 190 -4.94 -15.57 -16.03
N GLY A 191 -3.74 -15.92 -16.50
CA GLY A 191 -3.40 -16.03 -17.92
C GLY A 191 -3.42 -14.70 -18.68
N VAL A 192 -3.04 -13.59 -18.04
CA VAL A 192 -2.87 -12.28 -18.70
C VAL A 192 -1.38 -12.04 -18.99
N ASP A 193 -1.02 -11.92 -20.27
CA ASP A 193 0.38 -11.75 -20.70
C ASP A 193 0.94 -10.42 -20.19
N THR A 194 1.95 -10.50 -19.31
CA THR A 194 2.41 -9.39 -18.50
C THR A 194 3.92 -9.26 -18.57
N LEU A 195 4.42 -8.07 -18.88
CA LEU A 195 5.83 -7.70 -18.79
C LEU A 195 6.05 -6.74 -17.62
N VAL A 196 6.95 -7.08 -16.72
CA VAL A 196 7.45 -6.16 -15.69
C VAL A 196 8.74 -5.51 -16.19
N ILE A 197 8.85 -4.19 -16.06
CA ILE A 197 10.08 -3.45 -16.34
C ILE A 197 10.62 -2.81 -15.06
N ASP A 198 11.94 -2.75 -14.90
CA ASP A 198 12.59 -2.03 -13.81
C ASP A 198 13.91 -1.43 -14.28
N ARG A 199 14.16 -0.17 -13.90
CA ARG A 199 15.41 0.55 -14.25
C ARG A 199 16.63 0.01 -13.53
N HIS A 200 16.47 -0.75 -12.45
CA HIS A 200 17.59 -1.34 -11.76
C HIS A 200 18.09 -2.60 -12.48
N ALA A 201 19.39 -2.83 -12.41
CA ALA A 201 20.05 -3.97 -13.05
C ALA A 201 19.55 -5.34 -12.55
N ARG A 202 19.07 -5.41 -11.31
CA ARG A 202 18.55 -6.63 -10.67
C ARG A 202 17.20 -6.39 -10.00
N VAL A 203 16.36 -7.41 -10.00
CA VAL A 203 15.15 -7.42 -9.17
C VAL A 203 15.53 -7.25 -7.69
N GLY A 204 14.73 -6.49 -6.94
CA GLY A 204 14.99 -6.21 -5.53
C GLY A 204 16.07 -5.15 -5.25
N ASP A 205 16.76 -4.60 -6.26
CA ASP A 205 17.76 -3.55 -6.05
C ASP A 205 17.18 -2.27 -5.42
N ASN A 206 15.87 -2.03 -5.60
CA ASN A 206 15.14 -0.96 -4.93
C ASN A 206 15.21 -1.07 -3.38
N TRP A 207 15.43 -2.28 -2.85
CA TRP A 207 15.72 -2.54 -1.44
C TRP A 207 17.21 -2.70 -1.18
N ARG A 208 17.91 -3.50 -1.99
CA ARG A 208 19.34 -3.81 -1.81
C ARG A 208 20.23 -2.56 -1.72
N LYS A 209 19.91 -1.53 -2.50
CA LYS A 209 20.65 -0.26 -2.58
C LYS A 209 20.27 0.78 -1.52
N ARG A 210 19.36 0.45 -0.59
CA ARG A 210 19.05 1.32 0.55
C ARG A 210 20.18 1.29 1.59
N TYR A 211 20.16 2.25 2.53
CA TYR A 211 21.15 2.42 3.59
C TYR A 211 21.41 1.12 4.37
N HIS A 212 22.65 0.96 4.84
CA HIS A 212 23.21 -0.30 5.33
C HIS A 212 22.35 -0.97 6.43
N ALA A 213 21.85 -0.18 7.39
CA ALA A 213 21.13 -0.70 8.56
C ALA A 213 19.63 -1.02 8.33
N LEU A 214 19.09 -0.82 7.13
CA LEU A 214 17.65 -0.92 6.90
C LEU A 214 17.10 -2.34 7.16
N THR A 215 16.12 -2.38 8.06
CA THR A 215 15.29 -3.55 8.38
C THR A 215 13.83 -3.13 8.33
N LEU A 216 12.93 -4.03 7.90
CA LEU A 216 11.50 -3.73 7.89
C LEU A 216 10.97 -3.49 9.31
N HIS A 217 10.06 -2.52 9.43
CA HIS A 217 9.41 -2.19 10.71
C HIS A 217 8.26 -3.12 11.06
N ASN A 218 7.75 -3.91 10.12
CA ASN A 218 6.63 -4.81 10.34
C ASN A 218 7.08 -6.27 10.39
N GLU A 219 6.36 -7.06 11.16
CA GLU A 219 6.70 -8.46 11.39
C GLU A 219 6.48 -9.34 10.15
N VAL A 220 7.28 -10.39 10.00
CA VAL A 220 7.33 -11.29 8.84
C VAL A 220 5.97 -11.88 8.46
N HIS A 221 5.13 -12.19 9.44
CA HIS A 221 3.84 -12.86 9.24
C HIS A 221 2.83 -11.98 8.47
N VAL A 222 3.01 -10.65 8.46
CA VAL A 222 2.17 -9.71 7.69
C VAL A 222 2.69 -9.53 6.26
N ASN A 223 3.94 -9.92 5.99
CA ASN A 223 4.68 -9.47 4.81
C ASN A 223 4.60 -10.40 3.60
N HIS A 224 3.92 -11.54 3.71
CA HIS A 224 3.89 -12.57 2.68
C HIS A 224 3.45 -12.09 1.29
N PHE A 225 3.94 -12.76 0.23
CA PHE A 225 3.52 -12.54 -1.16
C PHE A 225 2.32 -13.42 -1.51
N PRO A 226 1.55 -13.07 -2.56
CA PRO A 226 0.55 -13.99 -3.08
C PRO A 226 1.24 -15.28 -3.59
N TYR A 227 0.61 -16.43 -3.33
CA TYR A 227 1.05 -17.78 -3.73
C TYR A 227 2.31 -18.34 -3.07
N MET A 228 3.22 -17.49 -2.56
CA MET A 228 4.43 -17.94 -1.87
C MET A 228 4.64 -17.20 -0.55
N LEU A 229 4.44 -17.93 0.55
CA LEU A 229 4.74 -17.44 1.89
C LEU A 229 6.26 -17.38 2.13
N PHE A 230 6.67 -16.54 3.08
CA PHE A 230 8.04 -16.53 3.54
C PHE A 230 8.32 -17.80 4.35
N PRO A 231 9.54 -18.35 4.27
CA PRO A 231 9.90 -19.52 5.07
C PRO A 231 9.74 -19.27 6.58
N PRO A 232 9.27 -20.26 7.35
CA PRO A 232 9.05 -20.11 8.80
C PRO A 232 10.36 -19.90 9.61
N THR A 233 11.51 -20.12 8.99
CA THR A 233 12.85 -19.90 9.59
C THR A 233 13.34 -18.45 9.50
N TRP A 234 12.52 -17.55 8.95
CA TRP A 234 12.89 -16.15 8.78
C TRP A 234 12.84 -15.36 10.10
N PRO A 235 13.67 -14.31 10.23
CA PRO A 235 13.61 -13.43 11.40
C PRO A 235 12.27 -12.70 11.48
N VAL A 236 11.88 -12.29 12.68
CA VAL A 236 10.66 -11.50 12.93
C VAL A 236 10.63 -10.24 12.07
N TYR A 237 11.75 -9.52 12.01
CA TYR A 237 11.92 -8.35 11.14
C TYR A 237 12.91 -8.68 10.02
N ILE A 238 12.57 -8.31 8.79
CA ILE A 238 13.30 -8.74 7.59
C ILE A 238 14.33 -7.67 7.18
N PRO A 239 15.64 -7.99 7.13
CA PRO A 239 16.65 -7.08 6.59
C PRO A 239 16.50 -6.83 5.09
N LYS A 240 16.87 -5.63 4.60
CA LYS A 240 16.71 -5.23 3.18
C LYS A 240 17.25 -6.24 2.18
N ASP A 241 18.40 -6.87 2.48
CA ASP A 241 19.09 -7.77 1.56
C ASP A 241 18.38 -9.12 1.44
N LYS A 242 17.84 -9.63 2.55
CA LYS A 242 17.05 -10.87 2.57
C LYS A 242 15.76 -10.70 1.78
N LEU A 243 15.10 -9.55 1.92
CA LEU A 243 13.92 -9.19 1.15
C LEU A 243 14.23 -9.07 -0.35
N ALA A 244 15.31 -8.37 -0.71
CA ALA A 244 15.73 -8.19 -2.10
C ALA A 244 16.02 -9.53 -2.80
N ASN A 245 16.72 -10.45 -2.12
CA ASN A 245 17.01 -11.78 -2.68
C ASN A 245 15.75 -12.64 -2.81
N TRP A 246 14.77 -12.47 -1.92
CA TRP A 246 13.48 -13.14 -2.07
C TRP A 246 12.69 -12.64 -3.26
N PHE A 247 12.78 -11.36 -3.62
CA PHE A 247 12.09 -10.85 -4.82
C PHE A 247 12.63 -11.50 -6.09
N GLU A 248 13.95 -11.70 -6.19
CA GLU A 248 14.56 -12.45 -7.29
C GLU A 248 14.05 -13.91 -7.32
N ALA A 249 14.08 -14.59 -6.17
CA ALA A 249 13.60 -15.98 -6.07
C ALA A 249 12.10 -16.12 -6.39
N TYR A 250 11.29 -15.17 -5.95
CA TYR A 250 9.86 -15.11 -6.23
C TYR A 250 9.57 -14.90 -7.72
N ALA A 251 10.28 -13.97 -8.36
CA ALA A 251 10.12 -13.72 -9.79
C ALA A 251 10.46 -14.95 -10.63
N GLU A 252 11.51 -15.68 -10.26
CA GLU A 252 11.88 -16.94 -10.91
C GLU A 252 10.83 -18.04 -10.66
N SER A 253 10.43 -18.24 -9.41
CA SER A 253 9.50 -19.32 -9.01
C SER A 253 8.10 -19.14 -9.59
N MET A 254 7.67 -17.89 -9.78
CA MET A 254 6.39 -17.55 -10.41
C MET A 254 6.52 -17.33 -11.94
N GLU A 255 7.69 -17.61 -12.52
CA GLU A 255 8.01 -17.46 -13.95
C GLU A 255 7.69 -16.08 -14.53
N LEU A 256 7.86 -15.01 -13.75
CA LEU A 256 7.48 -13.65 -14.14
C LEU A 256 8.40 -13.11 -15.25
N ASN A 257 7.83 -12.52 -16.30
CA ASN A 257 8.59 -11.84 -17.35
C ASN A 257 9.10 -10.49 -16.83
N VAL A 258 10.39 -10.39 -16.56
CA VAL A 258 11.01 -9.16 -16.05
C VAL A 258 12.14 -8.69 -16.98
N TRP A 259 12.09 -7.42 -17.37
CA TRP A 259 13.19 -6.68 -18.00
C TRP A 259 13.79 -5.71 -16.98
N THR A 260 14.97 -6.07 -16.47
CA THR A 260 15.80 -5.17 -15.67
C THR A 260 16.59 -4.21 -16.56
N GLY A 261 17.16 -3.16 -15.97
CA GLY A 261 17.87 -2.11 -16.73
C GLY A 261 17.00 -1.50 -17.83
N THR A 262 15.69 -1.38 -17.58
CA THR A 262 14.71 -0.91 -18.55
C THR A 262 13.75 0.08 -17.90
N GLU A 263 13.59 1.26 -18.50
CA GLU A 263 12.68 2.29 -18.03
C GLU A 263 11.62 2.65 -19.07
N LEU A 264 10.47 3.16 -18.58
CA LEU A 264 9.47 3.80 -19.42
C LEU A 264 9.96 5.21 -19.76
N ALA A 265 10.35 5.44 -21.01
CA ALA A 265 10.88 6.73 -21.47
C ALA A 265 9.77 7.69 -21.92
N GLY A 266 8.62 7.17 -22.32
CA GLY A 266 7.53 7.96 -22.89
C GLY A 266 6.35 7.10 -23.31
N GLY A 267 5.19 7.72 -23.54
CA GLY A 267 4.07 7.02 -24.13
C GLY A 267 2.88 7.91 -24.43
N THR A 268 2.03 7.43 -25.33
CA THR A 268 0.74 8.02 -25.68
C THR A 268 -0.33 6.95 -25.67
N TYR A 269 -1.59 7.35 -25.50
CA TYR A 269 -2.73 6.44 -25.59
C TYR A 269 -3.46 6.66 -26.91
N ASP A 270 -3.77 5.58 -27.61
CA ASP A 270 -4.59 5.59 -28.82
C ASP A 270 -6.02 5.20 -28.42
N ASP A 271 -6.92 6.19 -28.41
CA ASP A 271 -8.33 5.98 -28.09
C ASP A 271 -9.05 5.10 -29.13
N GLY A 272 -8.62 5.14 -30.40
CA GLY A 272 -9.22 4.35 -31.48
C GLY A 272 -8.86 2.87 -31.40
N ALA A 273 -7.61 2.58 -31.04
CA ALA A 273 -7.12 1.22 -30.83
C ALA A 273 -7.33 0.69 -29.40
N ALA A 274 -7.77 1.56 -28.47
CA ALA A 274 -7.89 1.28 -27.05
C ALA A 274 -6.61 0.67 -26.44
N CYS A 275 -5.44 1.16 -26.87
CA CYS A 275 -4.15 0.68 -26.42
C CYS A 275 -3.13 1.82 -26.28
N TRP A 276 -2.07 1.54 -25.54
CA TRP A 276 -0.95 2.45 -25.43
C TRP A 276 0.01 2.26 -26.60
N GLN A 277 0.80 3.30 -26.88
CA GLN A 277 2.08 3.18 -27.56
C GLN A 277 3.14 3.76 -26.61
N VAL A 278 3.97 2.90 -26.03
CA VAL A 278 5.03 3.29 -25.07
C VAL A 278 6.41 3.01 -25.63
N THR A 279 7.37 3.86 -25.27
CA THR A 279 8.79 3.66 -25.55
C THR A 279 9.49 3.17 -24.30
N LEU A 280 10.08 1.98 -24.39
CA LEU A 280 10.94 1.41 -23.36
C LEU A 280 12.39 1.66 -23.73
N ARG A 281 13.17 2.22 -22.81
CA ARG A 281 14.61 2.44 -22.99
C ARG A 281 15.40 1.50 -22.10
N ARG A 282 16.40 0.81 -22.67
CA ARG A 282 17.31 -0.08 -21.95
C ARG A 282 18.59 0.65 -21.54
N ASP A 283 19.34 0.07 -20.61
CA ASP A 283 20.60 0.64 -20.08
C ASP A 283 21.68 0.85 -21.16
N ASP A 284 21.63 0.09 -22.26
CA ASP A 284 22.51 0.28 -23.43
C ASP A 284 22.09 1.45 -24.34
N GLY A 285 21.01 2.15 -23.99
CA GLY A 285 20.41 3.24 -24.76
C GLY A 285 19.50 2.80 -25.89
N SER A 286 19.33 1.49 -26.13
CA SER A 286 18.39 0.99 -27.12
C SER A 286 16.95 1.27 -26.69
N GLU A 287 16.11 1.60 -27.67
CA GLU A 287 14.70 1.88 -27.46
C GLU A 287 13.83 0.86 -28.19
N ARG A 288 12.71 0.50 -27.55
CA ARG A 288 11.70 -0.37 -28.14
C ARG A 288 10.32 0.19 -27.88
N VAL A 289 9.55 0.33 -28.96
CA VAL A 289 8.13 0.70 -28.89
C VAL A 289 7.29 -0.56 -28.68
N MET A 290 6.35 -0.51 -27.73
CA MET A 290 5.39 -1.57 -27.43
C MET A 290 3.97 -1.02 -27.35
N ARG A 291 2.97 -1.87 -27.60
CA ARG A 291 1.55 -1.50 -27.60
C ARG A 291 0.67 -2.30 -26.64
N PRO A 292 0.87 -2.16 -25.31
CA PRO A 292 0.00 -2.84 -24.34
C PRO A 292 -1.36 -2.15 -24.23
N ARG A 293 -2.39 -2.90 -23.80
CA ARG A 293 -3.69 -2.30 -23.42
C ARG A 293 -3.63 -1.66 -22.03
N HIS A 294 -2.73 -2.13 -21.18
CA HIS A 294 -2.64 -1.70 -19.79
C HIS A 294 -1.22 -1.32 -19.35
N LEU A 295 -1.13 -0.21 -18.61
CA LEU A 295 0.04 0.21 -17.84
C LEU A 295 -0.30 0.18 -16.35
N VAL A 296 0.52 -0.50 -15.57
CA VAL A 296 0.39 -0.55 -14.10
C VAL A 296 1.61 0.14 -13.48
N PHE A 297 1.43 1.32 -12.92
CA PHE A 297 2.47 2.01 -12.17
C PHE A 297 2.63 1.35 -10.79
N ALA A 298 3.73 0.60 -10.65
CA ALA A 298 4.15 -0.08 -9.43
C ALA A 298 5.44 0.52 -8.85
N THR A 299 5.67 1.81 -9.08
CA THR A 299 6.93 2.52 -8.76
C THR A 299 7.11 2.86 -7.27
N GLY A 300 6.19 2.41 -6.41
CA GLY A 300 6.16 2.75 -4.99
C GLY A 300 5.85 4.23 -4.72
N VAL A 301 6.04 4.64 -3.45
CA VAL A 301 5.78 6.01 -2.96
C VAL A 301 7.05 6.84 -2.74
N SER A 302 8.20 6.33 -3.20
CA SER A 302 9.52 6.91 -2.89
C SER A 302 10.46 6.88 -4.09
N SER A 303 10.01 7.41 -5.23
CA SER A 303 10.72 7.34 -6.51
C SER A 303 11.52 8.61 -6.83
N ILE A 304 10.90 9.79 -6.75
CA ILE A 304 11.49 11.09 -7.12
C ILE A 304 11.76 11.92 -5.85
N PRO A 305 13.02 12.13 -5.45
CA PRO A 305 13.37 12.96 -4.32
C PRO A 305 12.82 14.39 -4.40
N ILE A 306 12.37 14.95 -3.28
CA ILE A 306 12.08 16.38 -3.18
C ILE A 306 13.35 17.10 -2.77
N ILE A 307 13.98 17.83 -3.69
CA ILE A 307 15.08 18.75 -3.39
C ILE A 307 14.51 20.17 -3.28
N PRO A 308 14.30 20.71 -2.06
CA PRO A 308 13.76 22.06 -1.92
C PRO A 308 14.79 23.12 -2.31
N LYS A 309 14.32 24.22 -2.91
CA LYS A 309 15.13 25.43 -3.06
C LYS A 309 15.12 26.19 -1.74
N LEU A 310 16.20 26.10 -0.97
CA LEU A 310 16.34 26.77 0.32
C LEU A 310 17.33 27.94 0.20
N PRO A 311 17.11 29.06 0.91
CA PRO A 311 18.00 30.21 0.86
C PRO A 311 19.45 29.83 1.20
N GLY A 312 20.36 30.05 0.25
CA GLY A 312 21.81 29.82 0.43
C GLY A 312 22.25 28.35 0.45
N LEU A 313 21.37 27.38 0.20
CA LEU A 313 21.79 25.96 0.17
C LEU A 313 22.78 25.67 -0.95
N ASP A 314 22.62 26.33 -2.10
CA ASP A 314 23.52 26.20 -3.26
C ASP A 314 24.93 26.77 -3.01
N SER A 315 25.11 27.58 -1.94
CA SER A 315 26.42 28.13 -1.55
C SER A 315 27.10 27.37 -0.41
N PHE A 316 26.46 26.32 0.12
CA PHE A 316 27.07 25.45 1.13
C PHE A 316 28.32 24.75 0.56
N ALA A 317 29.46 24.87 1.23
CA ALA A 317 30.73 24.34 0.73
C ALA A 317 30.93 22.85 1.05
N GLY A 318 30.15 22.31 1.99
CA GLY A 318 30.15 20.89 2.33
C GLY A 318 29.32 20.04 1.37
N THR A 319 29.06 18.80 1.78
CA THR A 319 28.27 17.86 0.97
C THR A 319 26.79 18.02 1.24
N THR A 320 25.99 18.22 0.19
CA THR A 320 24.53 18.14 0.26
C THR A 320 24.04 16.89 -0.46
N MET A 321 23.18 16.11 0.18
CA MET A 321 22.56 14.94 -0.44
C MET A 321 21.13 14.73 0.03
N HIS A 322 20.30 14.09 -0.78
CA HIS A 322 19.01 13.59 -0.30
C HIS A 322 19.18 12.30 0.50
N SER A 323 18.31 12.03 1.48
CA SER A 323 18.37 10.79 2.28
C SER A 323 18.32 9.50 1.43
N GLY A 324 17.73 9.57 0.23
CA GLY A 324 17.72 8.48 -0.73
C GLY A 324 19.10 8.11 -1.31
N ALA A 325 20.09 9.01 -1.21
CA ALA A 325 21.49 8.79 -1.61
C ALA A 325 22.42 8.54 -0.42
N PHE A 326 21.93 8.66 0.82
CA PHE A 326 22.71 8.39 2.01
C PHE A 326 22.92 6.88 2.20
N LEU A 327 24.17 6.46 2.36
CA LEU A 327 24.54 5.03 2.46
C LEU A 327 24.89 4.62 3.89
N SER A 328 25.73 5.42 4.57
CA SER A 328 26.20 5.15 5.93
C SER A 328 26.77 6.41 6.59
N GLY A 329 26.64 6.48 7.92
CA GLY A 329 27.27 7.48 8.77
C GLY A 329 28.77 7.28 9.00
N ALA A 330 29.34 6.12 8.64
CA ALA A 330 30.74 5.78 8.91
C ALA A 330 31.74 6.79 8.30
N GLU A 331 31.41 7.39 7.16
CA GLU A 331 32.26 8.38 6.45
C GLU A 331 32.26 9.77 7.11
N TRP A 332 31.43 9.94 8.15
CA TRP A 332 31.14 11.21 8.79
C TRP A 332 31.55 11.27 10.27
N GLY A 333 32.25 10.26 10.77
CA GLY A 333 32.77 10.26 12.13
C GLY A 333 33.64 11.48 12.43
N GLY A 334 33.37 12.16 13.56
CA GLY A 334 34.04 13.40 13.97
C GLY A 334 33.64 14.64 13.18
N LYS A 335 32.80 14.53 12.15
CA LYS A 335 32.30 15.65 11.35
C LYS A 335 30.97 16.15 11.88
N ARG A 336 30.59 17.36 11.45
CA ARG A 336 29.30 17.97 11.79
C ARG A 336 28.28 17.80 10.68
N ALA A 337 27.07 17.39 11.05
CA ALA A 337 26.00 17.10 10.10
C ALA A 337 24.67 17.76 10.49
N LEU A 338 23.93 18.23 9.48
CA LEU A 338 22.55 18.68 9.61
C LEU A 338 21.63 17.76 8.82
N VAL A 339 20.53 17.32 9.44
CA VAL A 339 19.51 16.49 8.78
C VAL A 339 18.22 17.28 8.70
N LEU A 340 17.81 17.68 7.49
CA LEU A 340 16.58 18.45 7.28
C LEU A 340 15.36 17.55 7.14
N GLY A 341 14.51 17.53 8.16
CA GLY A 341 13.28 16.77 8.20
C GLY A 341 13.26 15.75 9.34
N THR A 342 12.09 15.61 9.97
CA THR A 342 11.87 14.79 11.18
C THR A 342 10.98 13.56 10.92
N GLY A 343 10.79 13.15 9.67
CA GLY A 343 10.16 11.86 9.37
C GLY A 343 11.08 10.68 9.66
N THR A 344 10.67 9.47 9.25
CA THR A 344 11.46 8.24 9.42
C THR A 344 12.89 8.37 8.90
N SER A 345 13.09 8.77 7.64
CA SER A 345 14.44 8.90 7.09
C SER A 345 15.32 9.91 7.83
N GLY A 346 14.73 10.96 8.40
CA GLY A 346 15.50 11.97 9.14
C GLY A 346 16.04 11.42 10.45
N HIS A 347 15.20 10.69 11.19
CA HIS A 347 15.61 10.03 12.43
C HIS A 347 16.60 8.90 12.18
N ASP A 348 16.37 8.04 11.18
CA ASP A 348 17.28 6.94 10.85
C ASP A 348 18.67 7.44 10.47
N VAL A 349 18.75 8.46 9.61
CA VAL A 349 20.02 9.08 9.20
C VAL A 349 20.71 9.74 10.39
N ALA A 350 19.96 10.49 11.23
CA ALA A 350 20.53 11.13 12.40
C ALA A 350 21.07 10.11 13.41
N GLN A 351 20.34 9.03 13.65
CA GLN A 351 20.76 7.95 14.54
C GLN A 351 22.01 7.23 13.99
N ASP A 352 22.06 6.94 12.69
CA ASP A 352 23.23 6.30 12.06
C ASP A 352 24.47 7.21 12.11
N LEU A 353 24.32 8.50 11.80
CA LEU A 353 25.39 9.50 11.94
C LEU A 353 25.91 9.56 13.39
N GLN A 354 25.00 9.66 14.36
CA GLN A 354 25.36 9.72 15.78
C GLN A 354 26.07 8.44 16.25
N ALA A 355 25.58 7.27 15.83
CA ALA A 355 26.19 5.99 16.16
C ALA A 355 27.62 5.83 15.60
N ASN A 356 27.92 6.50 14.48
CA ASN A 356 29.23 6.53 13.85
C ASN A 356 30.10 7.72 14.30
N GLY A 357 29.70 8.44 15.36
CA GLY A 357 30.50 9.50 15.98
C GLY A 357 30.45 10.86 15.28
N ALA A 358 29.48 11.10 14.40
CA ALA A 358 29.23 12.44 13.87
C ALA A 358 28.48 13.31 14.89
N GLU A 359 28.78 14.61 14.90
CA GLU A 359 28.01 15.62 15.62
C GLU A 359 26.80 16.03 14.77
N VAL A 360 25.62 15.52 15.09
CA VAL A 360 24.45 15.68 14.23
C VAL A 360 23.33 16.48 14.92
N SER A 361 22.71 17.39 14.16
CA SER A 361 21.45 18.03 14.54
C SER A 361 20.36 17.77 13.50
N ILE A 362 19.16 17.44 13.97
CA ILE A 362 17.96 17.33 13.12
C ILE A 362 17.24 18.68 13.07
N ILE A 363 16.78 19.08 11.88
CA ILE A 363 16.06 20.33 11.64
C ILE A 363 14.58 20.00 11.46
N GLN A 364 13.75 20.50 12.36
CA GLN A 364 12.31 20.34 12.33
C GLN A 364 11.63 21.54 11.66
N ARG A 365 10.79 21.29 10.66
CA ARG A 365 9.96 22.33 10.03
C ARG A 365 8.51 22.30 10.48
N ASN A 366 7.94 21.11 10.62
CA ASN A 366 6.55 20.90 10.97
C ASN A 366 6.47 19.87 12.11
N PRO A 367 5.38 19.88 12.90
CA PRO A 367 5.14 18.86 13.90
C PRO A 367 5.16 17.46 13.30
N THR A 368 5.69 16.49 14.05
CA THR A 368 5.79 15.08 13.64
C THR A 368 5.18 14.18 14.70
N TYR A 369 4.38 13.21 14.28
CA TYR A 369 3.94 12.14 15.17
C TYR A 369 5.07 11.13 15.36
N VAL A 370 5.35 10.77 16.60
CA VAL A 370 6.35 9.76 16.97
C VAL A 370 5.62 8.69 17.78
N VAL A 371 5.85 7.43 17.43
CA VAL A 371 5.27 6.27 18.12
C VAL A 371 6.33 5.20 18.28
N SER A 372 6.35 4.49 19.40
CA SER A 372 7.26 3.38 19.61
C SER A 372 7.00 2.24 18.61
N LEU A 373 8.05 1.49 18.25
CA LEU A 373 7.90 0.37 17.32
C LEU A 373 6.86 -0.66 17.78
N LYS A 374 6.77 -0.89 19.08
CA LYS A 374 5.79 -1.80 19.70
C LYS A 374 4.37 -1.33 19.45
N GLU A 375 4.08 -0.06 19.74
CA GLU A 375 2.74 0.50 19.54
C GLU A 375 2.38 0.64 18.06
N ALA A 376 3.37 0.88 17.19
CA ALA A 376 3.18 0.87 15.75
C ALA A 376 2.70 -0.49 15.21
N GLN A 377 3.04 -1.62 15.87
CA GLN A 377 2.53 -2.94 15.46
C GLN A 377 1.04 -3.15 15.75
N ALA A 378 0.41 -2.32 16.60
CA ALA A 378 -0.99 -2.50 16.98
C ALA A 378 -1.95 -2.44 15.78
N VAL A 379 -1.58 -1.77 14.69
CA VAL A 379 -2.37 -1.75 13.45
C VAL A 379 -2.44 -3.11 12.75
N TYR A 380 -1.55 -4.03 13.11
CA TYR A 380 -1.49 -5.40 12.61
C TYR A 380 -1.99 -6.44 13.64
N ALA A 381 -2.55 -6.02 14.77
CA ALA A 381 -2.95 -6.92 15.86
C ALA A 381 -3.86 -8.08 15.40
N LEU A 382 -4.68 -7.85 14.36
CA LEU A 382 -5.52 -8.87 13.73
C LEU A 382 -4.74 -10.12 13.31
N TYR A 383 -3.53 -9.95 12.77
CA TYR A 383 -2.69 -11.06 12.31
C TYR A 383 -2.07 -11.87 13.46
N GLY A 384 -2.14 -11.35 14.69
CA GLY A 384 -1.77 -12.07 15.91
C GLY A 384 -2.93 -12.84 16.56
N GLU A 385 -4.16 -12.75 16.03
CA GLU A 385 -5.35 -13.39 16.63
C GLU A 385 -5.44 -14.91 16.35
N GLY A 386 -4.49 -15.51 15.63
CA GLY A 386 -4.53 -16.93 15.23
C GLY A 386 -5.50 -17.24 14.10
N VAL A 387 -5.93 -16.20 13.37
CA VAL A 387 -6.79 -16.29 12.19
C VAL A 387 -5.93 -16.60 10.95
N PRO A 388 -6.41 -17.43 9.99
CA PRO A 388 -5.70 -17.66 8.73
C PRO A 388 -5.36 -16.34 8.01
N ILE A 389 -4.25 -16.30 7.27
CA ILE A 389 -3.76 -15.07 6.64
C ILE A 389 -4.77 -14.51 5.63
N GLU A 390 -5.43 -15.38 4.87
CA GLU A 390 -6.43 -15.00 3.87
C GLU A 390 -7.66 -14.36 4.53
N ASP A 391 -8.03 -14.83 5.71
CA ASP A 391 -9.12 -14.26 6.51
C ASP A 391 -8.69 -12.94 7.15
N CYS A 392 -7.45 -12.83 7.61
CA CYS A 392 -6.88 -11.57 8.09
C CYS A 392 -6.87 -10.50 6.99
N ASP A 393 -6.47 -10.88 5.78
CA ASP A 393 -6.49 -10.03 4.59
C ASP A 393 -7.90 -9.49 4.31
N LEU A 394 -8.90 -10.39 4.33
CA LEU A 394 -10.30 -10.02 4.12
C LEU A 394 -10.81 -9.08 5.23
N LEU A 395 -10.59 -9.44 6.49
CA LEU A 395 -11.00 -8.66 7.67
C LEU A 395 -10.31 -7.29 7.75
N ALA A 396 -9.06 -7.18 7.31
CA ALA A 396 -8.31 -5.92 7.25
C ALA A 396 -8.89 -4.95 6.21
N THR A 397 -9.49 -5.48 5.13
CA THR A 397 -10.19 -4.66 4.12
C THR A 397 -11.65 -4.36 4.46
N ALA A 398 -12.23 -5.01 5.45
CA ALA A 398 -13.65 -4.88 5.76
C ALA A 398 -14.08 -3.52 6.37
N SER A 399 -13.13 -2.74 6.90
CA SER A 399 -13.44 -1.51 7.63
C SER A 399 -13.56 -0.30 6.68
N PRO A 400 -14.75 0.34 6.58
CA PRO A 400 -14.91 1.58 5.83
C PRO A 400 -14.25 2.77 6.52
N TYR A 401 -14.02 3.86 5.78
CA TYR A 401 -13.26 5.03 6.27
C TYR A 401 -13.74 5.61 7.62
N PRO A 402 -15.05 5.80 7.89
CA PRO A 402 -15.50 6.32 9.18
C PRO A 402 -15.10 5.41 10.36
N VAL A 403 -15.19 4.09 10.16
CA VAL A 403 -14.82 3.06 11.14
C VAL A 403 -13.31 3.01 11.33
N LEU A 404 -12.53 3.10 10.25
CA LEU A 404 -11.07 3.20 10.31
C LEU A 404 -10.62 4.44 11.10
N ARG A 405 -11.24 5.60 10.85
CA ARG A 405 -10.95 6.84 11.58
C ARG A 405 -11.16 6.64 13.08
N ARG A 406 -12.30 6.07 13.49
CA ARG A 406 -12.60 5.81 14.89
C ARG A 406 -11.62 4.80 15.52
N ALA A 407 -11.29 3.73 14.80
CA ALA A 407 -10.33 2.73 15.26
C ALA A 407 -8.95 3.35 15.52
N TYR A 408 -8.47 4.19 14.60
CA TYR A 408 -7.18 4.84 14.74
C TYR A 408 -7.15 5.95 15.79
N GLN A 409 -8.25 6.65 16.05
CA GLN A 409 -8.36 7.55 17.20
C GLN A 409 -8.16 6.81 18.52
N LEU A 410 -8.86 5.68 18.70
CA LEU A 410 -8.73 4.85 19.89
C LEU A 410 -7.32 4.28 20.05
N SER A 411 -6.74 3.77 18.95
CA SER A 411 -5.37 3.26 18.95
C SER A 411 -4.37 4.36 19.29
N THR A 412 -4.51 5.54 18.69
CA THR A 412 -3.58 6.66 18.86
C THR A 412 -3.62 7.19 20.29
N ALA A 413 -4.82 7.34 20.87
CA ALA A 413 -4.98 7.76 22.26
C ALA A 413 -4.30 6.78 23.23
N ARG A 414 -4.48 5.47 23.01
CA ARG A 414 -3.82 4.43 23.80
C ARG A 414 -2.30 4.50 23.65
N SER A 415 -1.80 4.58 22.42
CA SER A 415 -0.36 4.62 22.16
C SER A 415 0.29 5.88 22.74
N ALA A 416 -0.39 7.03 22.67
CA ALA A 416 0.10 8.27 23.27
C ALA A 416 0.26 8.18 24.80
N GLU A 417 -0.65 7.48 25.49
CA GLU A 417 -0.53 7.24 26.94
C GLU A 417 0.65 6.30 27.26
N ILE A 418 0.82 5.24 26.47
CA ILE A 418 1.94 4.28 26.64
C ILE A 418 3.29 4.96 26.36
N ASP A 419 3.35 5.79 25.33
CA ASP A 419 4.55 6.48 24.86
C ASP A 419 4.80 7.83 25.58
N LYS A 420 4.00 8.15 26.60
CA LYS A 420 3.99 9.46 27.27
C LYS A 420 5.37 9.95 27.69
N ALA A 421 6.18 9.09 28.32
CA ALA A 421 7.52 9.47 28.78
C ALA A 421 8.47 9.84 27.64
N MET A 422 8.38 9.14 26.50
CA MET A 422 9.17 9.46 25.29
C MET A 422 8.72 10.80 24.71
N ILE A 423 7.40 11.02 24.62
CA ILE A 423 6.81 12.26 24.10
C ILE A 423 7.22 13.45 24.98
N GLU A 424 7.08 13.34 26.30
CA GLU A 424 7.47 14.40 27.25
C GLU A 424 8.97 14.72 27.11
N GLY A 425 9.84 13.72 27.03
CA GLY A 425 11.28 13.90 26.84
C GLY A 425 11.64 14.64 25.54
N LEU A 426 10.94 14.35 24.45
CA LEU A 426 11.09 15.07 23.18
C LEU A 426 10.60 16.53 23.31
N THR A 427 9.41 16.74 23.86
CA THR A 427 8.82 18.08 24.00
C THR A 427 9.64 18.98 24.91
N ALA A 428 10.25 18.43 25.96
CA ALA A 428 11.16 19.16 26.86
C ALA A 428 12.41 19.70 26.15
N ARG A 429 12.79 19.12 25.01
CA ARG A 429 13.88 19.61 24.14
C ARG A 429 13.42 20.57 23.05
N GLY A 430 12.12 20.87 22.99
CA GLY A 430 11.53 21.75 21.98
C GLY A 430 11.04 21.02 20.72
N PHE A 431 10.96 19.69 20.73
CA PHE A 431 10.41 18.95 19.60
C PHE A 431 8.91 19.20 19.48
N GLN A 432 8.47 19.63 18.30
CA GLN A 432 7.06 19.85 17.99
C GLN A 432 6.38 18.51 17.68
N PHE A 433 5.55 18.05 18.62
CA PHE A 433 4.79 16.81 18.50
C PHE A 433 3.36 17.08 18.01
N THR A 434 2.75 16.11 17.32
CA THR A 434 1.32 16.14 16.93
C THR A 434 0.76 14.73 16.92
N LEU A 435 -0.52 14.56 17.26
CA LEU A 435 -1.27 13.30 17.09
C LEU A 435 -1.81 13.10 15.66
N GLY A 436 -1.51 14.04 14.75
CA GLY A 436 -2.09 14.05 13.41
C GLY A 436 -3.49 14.65 13.36
N GLU A 437 -4.01 14.82 12.15
CA GLU A 437 -5.37 15.33 11.91
C GLU A 437 -6.42 14.38 12.52
N ASP A 438 -7.41 14.94 13.20
CA ASP A 438 -8.43 14.22 13.98
C ASP A 438 -7.88 13.21 15.00
N GLU A 439 -6.61 13.37 15.42
CA GLU A 439 -5.93 12.49 16.39
C GLU A 439 -5.85 11.01 15.94
N THR A 440 -5.68 10.80 14.64
CA THR A 440 -5.68 9.47 14.02
C THR A 440 -4.28 8.85 13.84
N GLY A 441 -3.24 9.53 14.32
CA GLY A 441 -1.89 9.00 14.42
C GLY A 441 -1.24 8.67 13.08
N PHE A 442 -0.16 7.88 13.14
CA PHE A 442 0.69 7.61 11.99
C PHE A 442 -0.05 6.97 10.81
N GLN A 443 -1.02 6.09 11.09
CA GLN A 443 -1.62 5.25 10.06
C GLN A 443 -2.53 6.06 9.13
N MET A 444 -3.31 7.01 9.66
CA MET A 444 -4.04 7.94 8.79
C MET A 444 -3.14 8.97 8.13
N MET A 445 -2.06 9.40 8.79
CA MET A 445 -1.07 10.26 8.12
C MET A 445 -0.40 9.55 6.93
N TYR A 446 -0.13 8.24 7.07
CA TYR A 446 0.30 7.39 5.97
C TYR A 446 -0.75 7.32 4.86
N LEU A 447 -2.00 6.98 5.19
CA LEU A 447 -3.07 6.80 4.18
C LEU A 447 -3.50 8.12 3.50
N ARG A 448 -3.49 9.25 4.22
CA ARG A 448 -3.90 10.56 3.70
C ARG A 448 -2.81 11.25 2.88
N ARG A 449 -1.53 11.13 3.26
CA ARG A 449 -0.43 11.89 2.63
C ARG A 449 0.89 11.13 2.43
N GLY A 450 1.03 9.93 2.97
CA GLY A 450 2.23 9.10 2.79
C GLY A 450 3.44 9.48 3.66
N GLY A 451 3.24 10.19 4.79
CA GLY A 451 4.37 10.51 5.68
C GLY A 451 4.10 11.49 6.83
N GLY A 452 5.20 11.97 7.41
CA GLY A 452 5.22 12.91 8.54
C GLY A 452 4.99 12.27 9.91
N TYR A 453 5.40 11.02 10.03
CA TYR A 453 5.51 10.26 11.27
C TYR A 453 6.89 9.60 11.35
N TYR A 454 7.23 9.05 12.51
CA TYR A 454 8.41 8.22 12.74
C TYR A 454 8.09 7.07 13.70
N PHE A 455 8.62 5.88 13.39
CA PHE A 455 8.59 4.72 14.27
C PHE A 455 9.85 4.70 15.11
N ASN A 456 9.75 5.00 16.40
CA ASN A 456 10.91 5.14 17.24
C ASN A 456 11.64 3.81 17.47
N VAL A 457 12.92 3.80 17.06
CA VAL A 457 13.90 2.73 17.28
C VAL A 457 15.14 3.23 18.06
N GLY A 458 15.03 4.36 18.75
CA GLY A 458 16.06 4.88 19.66
C GLY A 458 16.45 6.34 19.42
N CYS A 459 16.21 6.88 18.21
CA CYS A 459 16.60 8.26 17.89
C CYS A 459 15.89 9.29 18.78
N SER A 460 14.65 9.03 19.19
CA SER A 460 13.91 9.97 20.04
C SER A 460 14.56 10.13 21.42
N GLU A 461 15.08 9.06 21.99
CA GLU A 461 15.83 9.10 23.26
C GLU A 461 17.16 9.85 23.10
N LEU A 462 17.81 9.75 21.93
CA LEU A 462 19.03 10.50 21.65
C LEU A 462 18.76 12.01 21.57
N ILE A 463 17.65 12.41 20.95
CA ILE A 463 17.21 13.82 20.91
C ILE A 463 16.87 14.30 22.32
N ALA A 464 16.06 13.54 23.07
CA ALA A 464 15.67 13.86 24.44
C ALA A 464 16.89 14.07 25.36
N LYS A 465 17.94 13.26 25.19
CA LYS A 465 19.21 13.36 25.94
C LYS A 465 20.20 14.39 25.37
N GLY A 466 19.87 15.06 24.27
CA GLY A 466 20.75 16.04 23.61
C GLY A 466 21.96 15.44 22.88
N LYS A 467 21.98 14.12 22.65
CA LYS A 467 23.03 13.44 21.86
C LYS A 467 22.85 13.65 20.37
N VAL A 468 21.61 13.85 19.93
CA VAL A 468 21.26 14.41 18.63
C VAL A 468 20.70 15.80 18.89
N GLY A 469 21.28 16.82 18.26
CA GLY A 469 20.79 18.19 18.38
C GLY A 469 19.43 18.36 17.70
N LEU A 470 18.67 19.37 18.13
CA LEU A 470 17.39 19.73 17.52
C LEU A 470 17.41 21.22 17.19
N LEU A 471 17.09 21.55 15.95
CA LEU A 471 16.95 22.92 15.44
C LEU A 471 15.54 23.10 14.88
N GLN A 472 14.97 24.29 15.04
CA GLN A 472 13.74 24.66 14.33
C GLN A 472 14.12 25.35 13.02
N TYR A 473 13.52 24.92 11.92
CA TYR A 473 13.73 25.55 10.61
C TYR A 473 13.35 27.04 10.64
N ALA A 474 12.35 27.41 11.44
CA ALA A 474 11.92 28.79 11.63
C ALA A 474 13.05 29.70 12.15
N ASP A 475 14.00 29.14 12.89
CA ASP A 475 15.14 29.88 13.46
C ASP A 475 16.32 29.99 12.49
N ILE A 476 16.26 29.32 11.33
CA ILE A 476 17.28 29.40 10.29
C ILE A 476 16.95 30.56 9.36
N GLU A 477 17.91 31.46 9.14
CA GLU A 477 17.81 32.55 8.17
C GLU A 477 18.18 32.06 6.77
N SER A 478 19.34 31.43 6.64
CA SER A 478 19.89 30.92 5.38
C SER A 478 20.97 29.86 5.64
N PHE A 479 21.23 29.02 4.66
CA PHE A 479 22.45 28.23 4.60
C PHE A 479 23.59 29.11 4.06
N VAL A 480 24.80 28.81 4.50
CA VAL A 480 26.03 29.57 4.22
C VAL A 480 27.17 28.59 3.96
N PRO A 481 28.32 29.01 3.40
CA PRO A 481 29.42 28.09 3.08
C PRO A 481 29.80 27.12 4.21
N ASP A 482 29.82 27.61 5.45
CA ASP A 482 30.27 26.83 6.62
C ASP A 482 29.13 26.14 7.41
N GLY A 483 27.86 26.24 6.99
CA GLY A 483 26.73 25.62 7.72
C GLY A 483 25.39 26.37 7.58
N ALA A 484 24.68 26.52 8.69
CA ALA A 484 23.40 27.24 8.74
C ALA A 484 23.52 28.51 9.59
N ARG A 485 23.16 29.67 9.02
CA ARG A 485 23.03 30.93 9.75
C ARG A 485 21.67 30.98 10.43
N MET A 486 21.69 31.11 11.74
CA MET A 486 20.52 31.30 12.58
C MET A 486 20.10 32.77 12.55
N ARG A 487 18.82 33.05 12.81
CA ARG A 487 18.28 34.42 12.88
C ARG A 487 18.85 35.27 14.02
N ASP A 488 19.44 34.64 15.02
CA ASP A 488 20.16 35.31 16.11
C ASP A 488 21.63 35.66 15.74
N GLY A 489 22.03 35.41 14.48
CA GLY A 489 23.35 35.69 13.95
C GLY A 489 24.38 34.58 14.16
N ARG A 490 24.09 33.55 14.97
CA ARG A 490 25.00 32.41 15.15
C ARG A 490 25.07 31.56 13.87
N ILE A 491 26.22 30.93 13.65
CA ILE A 491 26.37 29.90 12.61
C ILE A 491 26.42 28.55 13.31
N VAL A 492 25.55 27.63 12.90
CA VAL A 492 25.65 26.21 13.24
C VAL A 492 26.50 25.54 12.16
N PRO A 493 27.76 25.16 12.47
CA PRO A 493 28.66 24.64 11.46
C PRO A 493 28.26 23.24 10.99
N ALA A 494 28.48 22.95 9.71
CA ALA A 494 28.19 21.65 9.12
C ALA A 494 29.14 21.35 7.95
N GLU A 495 29.44 20.07 7.76
CA GLU A 495 30.18 19.54 6.60
C GLU A 495 29.27 18.65 5.73
N LEU A 496 28.14 18.20 6.30
CA LEU A 496 27.11 17.41 5.65
C LEU A 496 25.73 18.04 5.89
N ILE A 497 24.93 18.17 4.83
CA ILE A 497 23.50 18.42 4.90
C ILE A 497 22.77 17.26 4.22
N VAL A 498 21.99 16.50 4.98
CA VAL A 498 21.10 15.47 4.44
C VAL A 498 19.67 16.00 4.37
N LEU A 499 19.12 16.06 3.17
CA LEU A 499 17.74 16.43 2.89
C LEU A 499 16.85 15.19 3.08
N ALA A 500 16.22 15.07 4.24
CA ALA A 500 15.21 14.05 4.54
C ALA A 500 13.80 14.57 4.21
N THR A 501 13.64 15.10 3.00
CA THR A 501 12.54 15.97 2.57
C THR A 501 11.44 15.25 1.78
N GLY A 502 11.50 13.91 1.73
CA GLY A 502 10.47 13.07 1.14
C GLY A 502 10.53 12.99 -0.38
N TYR A 503 9.45 12.51 -0.98
CA TYR A 503 9.38 12.18 -2.40
C TYR A 503 8.12 12.79 -3.04
N LYS A 504 8.17 13.04 -4.34
CA LYS A 504 7.03 13.53 -5.11
C LYS A 504 5.92 12.46 -5.17
N SER A 505 4.70 12.90 -5.45
CA SER A 505 3.54 12.01 -5.62
C SER A 505 3.68 11.15 -6.88
N GLN A 506 2.88 10.07 -6.97
CA GLN A 506 2.83 9.24 -8.17
C GLN A 506 2.28 10.00 -9.39
N GLN A 507 1.45 11.03 -9.18
CA GLN A 507 1.00 11.90 -10.26
C GLN A 507 2.18 12.61 -10.93
N GLU A 508 3.18 13.06 -10.16
CA GLU A 508 4.41 13.65 -10.72
C GLU A 508 5.26 12.62 -11.48
N VAL A 509 5.24 11.35 -11.04
CA VAL A 509 5.89 10.26 -11.78
C VAL A 509 5.24 10.08 -13.14
N VAL A 510 3.91 10.08 -13.21
CA VAL A 510 3.17 10.03 -14.48
C VAL A 510 3.48 11.24 -15.34
N ARG A 511 3.56 12.44 -14.76
CA ARG A 511 3.87 13.66 -15.51
C ARG A 511 5.23 13.60 -16.18
N LEU A 512 6.25 13.10 -15.47
CA LEU A 512 7.58 12.91 -16.04
C LEU A 512 7.60 11.83 -17.14
N ALA A 513 6.83 10.76 -16.98
CA ALA A 513 6.87 9.61 -17.89
C ALA A 513 5.92 9.72 -19.10
N LEU A 514 4.76 10.36 -18.94
CA LEU A 514 3.64 10.37 -19.90
C LEU A 514 3.10 11.78 -20.18
N GLY A 515 3.64 12.82 -19.54
CA GLY A 515 3.29 14.22 -19.78
C GLY A 515 2.11 14.75 -18.96
N ASP A 516 1.95 16.08 -19.00
CA ASP A 516 0.98 16.83 -18.19
C ASP A 516 -0.47 16.40 -18.44
N ALA A 517 -0.87 16.26 -19.72
CA ALA A 517 -2.25 15.95 -20.07
C ALA A 517 -2.75 14.64 -19.44
N ILE A 518 -1.92 13.58 -19.44
CA ILE A 518 -2.27 12.29 -18.84
C ILE A 518 -2.26 12.42 -17.30
N ALA A 519 -1.24 13.06 -16.73
CA ALA A 519 -1.12 13.23 -15.29
C ALA A 519 -2.28 14.04 -14.69
N ASP A 520 -2.71 15.09 -15.38
CA ASP A 520 -3.81 15.95 -14.96
C ASP A 520 -5.16 15.24 -15.12
N LYS A 521 -5.33 14.44 -16.18
CA LYS A 521 -6.52 13.59 -16.38
C LYS A 521 -6.67 12.56 -15.27
N VAL A 522 -5.58 11.90 -14.85
CA VAL A 522 -5.60 10.94 -13.72
C VAL A 522 -5.93 11.65 -12.40
N GLY A 523 -5.34 12.82 -12.18
CA GLY A 523 -5.47 13.55 -10.93
C GLY A 523 -4.67 12.96 -9.77
N PRO A 524 -5.02 13.29 -8.51
CA PRO A 524 -4.27 12.84 -7.34
C PRO A 524 -4.29 11.32 -7.20
N VAL A 525 -3.13 10.74 -6.90
CA VAL A 525 -2.98 9.32 -6.59
C VAL A 525 -2.56 9.22 -5.13
N TRP A 526 -3.16 8.29 -4.38
CA TRP A 526 -3.09 8.20 -2.92
C TRP A 526 -3.94 9.27 -2.21
N GLY A 527 -4.17 9.09 -0.89
CA GLY A 527 -5.16 9.87 -0.15
C GLY A 527 -6.59 9.42 -0.44
N PHE A 528 -7.55 9.89 0.37
CA PHE A 528 -8.95 9.47 0.27
C PHE A 528 -9.78 10.38 -0.65
N ASP A 529 -10.68 9.76 -1.42
CA ASP A 529 -11.77 10.43 -2.12
C ASP A 529 -12.94 10.78 -1.17
N PRO A 530 -13.94 11.55 -1.62
CA PRO A 530 -15.11 11.86 -0.80
C PRO A 530 -15.92 10.63 -0.36
N GLY A 531 -15.79 9.50 -1.06
CA GLY A 531 -16.40 8.22 -0.70
C GLY A 531 -15.61 7.43 0.34
N GLY A 532 -14.42 7.91 0.75
CA GLY A 532 -13.58 7.23 1.73
C GLY A 532 -12.74 6.10 1.15
N GLU A 533 -12.52 6.08 -0.16
CA GLU A 533 -11.65 5.11 -0.83
C GLU A 533 -10.33 5.77 -1.28
N LEU A 534 -9.25 5.00 -1.37
CA LEU A 534 -7.97 5.57 -1.83
C LEU A 534 -8.06 5.96 -3.31
N ARG A 535 -7.57 7.16 -3.63
CA ARG A 535 -7.63 7.73 -4.98
C ARG A 535 -6.72 6.97 -5.93
N ASN A 536 -7.31 6.49 -7.03
CA ASN A 536 -6.63 5.83 -8.15
C ASN A 536 -5.81 4.57 -7.79
N MET A 537 -5.86 4.11 -6.54
CA MET A 537 -5.01 3.03 -6.03
C MET A 537 -5.79 1.71 -6.08
N TRP A 538 -5.38 0.80 -6.96
CA TRP A 538 -6.05 -0.47 -7.29
C TRP A 538 -7.45 -0.34 -7.91
N ARG A 539 -7.77 0.84 -8.43
CA ARG A 539 -9.07 1.22 -8.99
C ARG A 539 -8.90 1.71 -10.43
N PRO A 540 -9.97 1.75 -11.24
CA PRO A 540 -9.91 2.36 -12.56
C PRO A 540 -9.58 3.85 -12.43
N THR A 541 -8.67 4.33 -13.27
CA THR A 541 -8.35 5.76 -13.33
C THR A 541 -9.15 6.43 -14.44
N PRO A 542 -9.31 7.77 -14.42
CA PRO A 542 -9.94 8.47 -15.53
C PRO A 542 -9.22 8.31 -16.88
N GLN A 543 -7.95 7.87 -16.89
CA GLN A 543 -7.22 7.50 -18.10
C GLN A 543 -7.38 5.99 -18.37
N PRO A 544 -8.07 5.59 -19.45
CA PRO A 544 -8.23 4.17 -19.79
C PRO A 544 -6.89 3.44 -19.88
N GLY A 545 -6.89 2.21 -19.38
CA GLY A 545 -5.71 1.34 -19.37
C GLY A 545 -4.60 1.74 -18.42
N LEU A 546 -4.73 2.80 -17.62
CA LEU A 546 -3.73 3.21 -16.63
C LEU A 546 -4.18 2.85 -15.21
N TRP A 547 -3.28 2.21 -14.45
CA TRP A 547 -3.54 1.68 -13.11
C TRP A 547 -2.40 1.97 -12.14
N PHE A 548 -2.68 1.95 -10.84
CA PHE A 548 -1.67 2.08 -9.79
C PHE A 548 -1.74 0.96 -8.77
N THR A 549 -0.57 0.53 -8.30
CA THR A 549 -0.42 -0.32 -7.12
C THR A 549 0.81 0.12 -6.33
N ALA A 550 0.69 0.22 -5.01
CA ALA A 550 1.78 0.63 -4.13
C ALA A 550 1.49 0.18 -2.68
N GLY A 551 2.32 0.66 -1.75
CA GLY A 551 2.08 0.50 -0.32
C GLY A 551 2.89 -0.62 0.33
N SER A 552 2.40 -1.10 1.47
CA SER A 552 3.05 -2.18 2.23
C SER A 552 2.98 -3.52 1.47
N LEU A 553 3.76 -4.50 1.93
CA LEU A 553 3.70 -5.87 1.42
C LEU A 553 2.30 -6.49 1.58
N ALA A 554 1.63 -6.25 2.73
CA ALA A 554 0.26 -6.68 2.92
C ALA A 554 -0.71 -6.01 1.92
N GLN A 555 -0.63 -4.69 1.73
CA GLN A 555 -1.47 -4.01 0.74
C GLN A 555 -1.23 -4.55 -0.67
N SER A 556 0.04 -4.80 -1.02
CA SER A 556 0.42 -5.38 -2.31
C SER A 556 -0.16 -6.79 -2.49
N ARG A 557 -0.09 -7.65 -1.47
CA ARG A 557 -0.68 -9.00 -1.49
C ARG A 557 -2.20 -8.96 -1.63
N ILE A 558 -2.87 -8.14 -0.83
CA ILE A 558 -4.33 -8.05 -0.75
C ILE A 558 -4.89 -7.49 -2.05
N TYR A 559 -4.48 -6.28 -2.43
CA TYR A 559 -5.15 -5.53 -3.48
C TYR A 559 -4.67 -5.89 -4.90
N SER A 560 -3.55 -6.61 -5.04
CA SER A 560 -3.16 -7.17 -6.34
C SER A 560 -4.22 -8.12 -6.91
N LYS A 561 -4.96 -8.84 -6.05
CA LYS A 561 -6.07 -9.70 -6.49
C LYS A 561 -7.16 -8.88 -7.17
N TYR A 562 -7.68 -7.86 -6.48
CA TYR A 562 -8.76 -7.02 -7.01
C TYR A 562 -8.34 -6.23 -8.26
N LEU A 563 -7.10 -5.77 -8.32
CA LEU A 563 -6.57 -5.12 -9.51
C LEU A 563 -6.46 -6.11 -10.69
N ALA A 564 -5.97 -7.33 -10.45
CA ALA A 564 -5.88 -8.36 -11.48
C ALA A 564 -7.25 -8.78 -12.01
N LEU A 565 -8.26 -8.94 -11.15
CA LEU A 565 -9.63 -9.25 -11.55
C LEU A 565 -10.21 -8.17 -12.49
N GLN A 566 -9.98 -6.89 -12.18
CA GLN A 566 -10.43 -5.77 -13.01
C GLN A 566 -9.76 -5.72 -14.38
N ILE A 567 -8.45 -5.99 -14.42
CA ILE A 567 -7.70 -6.07 -15.67
C ILE A 567 -8.18 -7.29 -16.47
N LYS A 568 -8.24 -8.47 -15.86
CA LYS A 568 -8.69 -9.70 -16.51
C LYS A 568 -10.09 -9.54 -17.11
N ALA A 569 -11.02 -8.95 -16.38
CA ALA A 569 -12.37 -8.72 -16.87
C ALA A 569 -12.43 -7.83 -18.14
N ARG A 570 -11.49 -6.90 -18.30
CA ARG A 570 -11.38 -6.02 -19.49
C ARG A 570 -10.66 -6.68 -20.66
N GLU A 571 -9.91 -7.74 -20.38
CA GLU A 571 -9.23 -8.57 -21.38
C GLU A 571 -10.13 -9.67 -21.95
N LEU A 572 -11.30 -9.91 -21.34
CA LEU A 572 -12.30 -10.80 -21.88
C LEU A 572 -13.01 -10.13 -23.06
N PRO A 573 -13.38 -10.88 -24.11
CA PRO A 573 -14.26 -10.37 -25.15
C PRO A 573 -15.54 -9.81 -24.52
N HIS A 574 -16.01 -8.65 -24.97
CA HIS A 574 -17.34 -8.17 -24.63
C HIS A 574 -18.35 -9.14 -25.28
N GLU A 575 -19.01 -9.96 -24.48
CA GLU A 575 -20.14 -10.81 -24.90
C GLU A 575 -21.40 -9.97 -25.18
#